data_AF-A0A8H4W4L3-F1
#
_entry.id   AF-A0A8H4W4L3-F1
#
_cell.length_a   1.000
_cell.length_b   1.000
_cell.length_c   1.000
_cell.angle_alpha   90.00
_cell.angle_beta   90.00
_cell.angle_gamma   90.00
#
_symmetry.space_group_name_H-M   'P 1'
#
loop_
_entity.id
_entity.type
_entity.pdbx_description
1 polymer ?
#
loop_
_entity_poly.entity_id
_entity_poly.type
_entity_poly.pdbx_seq_one_letter_code
_entity_poly.pdbx_strand_id
1 'polypeptide(L)'
;MKTSGLGSCDATQTPIIDSWLADTILLVDSALLGINSYQTDTSIQRNLGAFFGISSTRAGTKKLTTVQSNDWQVETEIFYDDEGNPIPDKEDNTKPASLRTYPPSTGNSVTDEMLEDMQEGTSPNWAKFAYYSSDLKDYVIEEAANRYPGNPPSWCNGASATPPENRFALTESRLTRDVVTLCLDAFAAVSEPYETIAAAMASTSSKTPGDSLNDASPRSLTLFHELIHMTTTPDKTPDTATKPTECLDLTVNGADATQNPDSYVFMAWSYYLTKNGQPPFEWQEGLAQNIKP
;
A
#
# COMPACT_ATOMS: atom_id res chain seq x y z
N MET A 1 16.19 -7.76 14.35
CA MET A 1 16.26 -6.77 13.26
C MET A 1 17.67 -6.18 13.26
N LYS A 2 18.38 -6.33 12.16
CA LYS A 2 19.69 -5.72 11.93
C LYS A 2 19.60 -5.15 10.54
N THR A 3 19.74 -3.83 10.39
CA THR A 3 20.31 -3.19 9.20
C THR A 3 20.45 -1.69 9.46
N SER A 4 21.68 -1.24 9.63
CA SER A 4 22.09 0.10 9.24
C SER A 4 22.45 0.02 7.76
N GLY A 5 21.51 0.36 6.88
CA GLY A 5 21.67 0.34 5.42
C GLY A 5 20.79 1.43 4.79
N LEU A 6 21.15 1.90 3.59
CA LEU A 6 20.27 2.74 2.77
C LEU A 6 19.02 1.90 2.44
N GLY A 7 17.80 2.38 2.74
CA GLY A 7 16.58 1.58 2.65
C GLY A 7 15.91 1.25 3.99
N SER A 8 16.61 1.38 5.12
CA SER A 8 16.10 0.96 6.43
C SER A 8 15.29 2.04 7.15
N CYS A 9 14.17 1.66 7.76
CA CYS A 9 13.53 2.47 8.78
C CYS A 9 14.55 2.85 9.85
N ASP A 10 14.65 4.13 10.18
CA ASP A 10 15.52 4.52 11.28
C ASP A 10 14.95 4.01 12.63
N ALA A 11 15.72 4.20 13.69
CA ALA A 11 15.32 3.77 15.03
C ALA A 11 14.04 4.46 15.54
N THR A 12 13.62 5.56 14.91
CA THR A 12 12.39 6.30 15.25
C THR A 12 11.18 5.81 14.45
N GLN A 13 11.37 5.40 13.20
CA GLN A 13 10.31 4.91 12.31
C GLN A 13 9.91 3.46 12.62
N THR A 14 10.87 2.60 12.98
CA THR A 14 10.60 1.18 13.27
C THR A 14 9.46 0.97 14.28
N PRO A 15 9.46 1.58 15.48
CA PRO A 15 8.37 1.37 16.44
C PRO A 15 7.02 1.95 15.98
N ILE A 16 7.03 2.99 15.14
CA ILE A 16 5.81 3.55 14.53
C ILE A 16 5.21 2.52 13.59
N ILE A 17 6.02 1.97 12.70
CA ILE A 17 5.61 0.95 11.74
C ILE A 17 5.10 -0.32 12.43
N ASP A 18 5.79 -0.79 13.47
CA ASP A 18 5.33 -1.93 14.26
C ASP A 18 3.94 -1.67 14.86
N SER A 19 3.70 -0.42 15.30
CA SER A 19 2.37 -0.01 15.78
C SER A 19 1.33 0.05 14.66
N TRP A 20 1.70 0.48 13.45
CA TRP A 20 0.78 0.49 12.30
C TRP A 20 0.40 -0.93 11.86
N LEU A 21 1.34 -1.87 11.93
CA LEU A 21 1.06 -3.29 11.64
C LEU A 21 0.10 -3.87 12.69
N ALA A 22 0.32 -3.57 13.98
CA ALA A 22 -0.58 -3.99 15.04
C ALA A 22 -1.98 -3.38 14.88
N ASP A 23 -2.08 -2.10 14.53
CA ASP A 23 -3.33 -1.42 14.21
C ASP A 23 -4.05 -2.06 13.02
N THR A 24 -3.31 -2.44 11.97
CA THR A 24 -3.89 -3.11 10.81
C THR A 24 -4.49 -4.46 11.20
N ILE A 25 -3.74 -5.28 11.96
CA ILE A 25 -4.24 -6.57 12.46
C ILE A 25 -5.52 -6.35 13.29
N LEU A 26 -5.54 -5.34 14.16
CA LEU A 26 -6.69 -4.99 14.98
C LEU A 26 -7.93 -4.65 14.14
N LEU A 27 -7.78 -3.86 13.07
CA LEU A 27 -8.89 -3.50 12.19
C LEU A 27 -9.38 -4.68 11.36
N VAL A 28 -8.47 -5.48 10.81
CA VAL A 28 -8.81 -6.69 10.06
C VAL A 28 -9.56 -7.68 10.95
N ASP A 29 -9.07 -7.96 12.15
CA ASP A 29 -9.72 -8.86 13.10
C ASP A 29 -11.11 -8.34 13.50
N SER A 30 -11.24 -7.03 13.74
CA SER A 30 -12.52 -6.40 14.05
C SER A 30 -13.51 -6.54 12.90
N ALA A 31 -13.10 -6.21 11.67
CA ALA A 31 -13.94 -6.31 10.48
C ALA A 31 -14.36 -7.76 10.21
N LEU A 32 -13.43 -8.73 10.32
CA LEU A 32 -13.73 -10.15 10.16
C LEU A 32 -14.69 -10.67 11.24
N LEU A 33 -14.54 -10.24 12.49
CA LEU A 33 -15.47 -10.57 13.57
C LEU A 33 -16.88 -10.03 13.27
N GLY A 34 -16.96 -8.79 12.78
CA GLY A 34 -18.21 -8.20 12.29
C GLY A 34 -18.82 -9.02 11.16
N ILE A 35 -18.06 -9.31 10.10
CA ILE A 35 -18.51 -10.09 8.94
C ILE A 35 -19.00 -11.49 9.36
N ASN A 36 -18.30 -12.17 10.27
CA ASN A 36 -18.73 -13.45 10.81
C ASN A 36 -20.04 -13.36 11.61
N SER A 37 -20.33 -12.18 12.14
CA SER A 37 -21.55 -11.85 12.88
C SER A 37 -22.59 -11.11 12.01
N TYR A 38 -22.42 -11.09 10.67
CA TYR A 38 -23.22 -10.26 9.75
C TYR A 38 -24.74 -10.45 9.92
N GLN A 39 -25.22 -11.64 10.28
CA GLN A 39 -26.65 -11.90 10.45
C GLN A 39 -27.26 -11.21 11.69
N THR A 40 -26.43 -10.92 12.69
CA THR A 40 -26.88 -10.42 14.00
C THR A 40 -26.35 -9.04 14.34
N ASP A 41 -25.31 -8.59 13.64
CA ASP A 41 -24.69 -7.30 13.87
C ASP A 41 -25.17 -6.27 12.84
N THR A 42 -26.03 -5.34 13.27
CA THR A 42 -26.57 -4.30 12.39
C THR A 42 -25.53 -3.23 12.03
N SER A 43 -24.48 -3.04 12.84
CA SER A 43 -23.43 -2.08 12.57
C SER A 43 -22.60 -2.50 11.36
N ILE A 44 -22.20 -3.77 11.27
CA ILE A 44 -21.47 -4.27 10.09
C ILE A 44 -22.36 -4.31 8.85
N GLN A 45 -23.66 -4.62 8.99
CA GLN A 45 -24.60 -4.56 7.87
C GLN A 45 -24.67 -3.15 7.27
N ARG A 46 -24.78 -2.13 8.13
CA ARG A 46 -24.78 -0.72 7.71
C ARG A 46 -23.46 -0.31 7.07
N ASN A 47 -22.33 -0.69 7.68
CA ASN A 47 -21.00 -0.39 7.13
C ASN A 47 -20.76 -1.04 5.75
N LEU A 48 -21.06 -2.32 5.60
CA LEU A 48 -20.96 -3.01 4.30
C LEU A 48 -21.96 -2.47 3.26
N GLY A 49 -23.15 -2.09 3.70
CA GLY A 49 -24.13 -1.41 2.84
C GLY A 49 -23.65 -0.04 2.37
N ALA A 50 -23.01 0.74 3.26
CA ALA A 50 -22.54 2.09 2.96
C ALA A 50 -21.32 2.10 2.05
N PHE A 51 -20.30 1.28 2.34
CA PHE A 51 -19.02 1.30 1.61
C PHE A 51 -18.98 0.37 0.39
N PHE A 52 -19.87 -0.60 0.28
CA PHE A 52 -19.85 -1.58 -0.81
C PHE A 52 -21.22 -1.87 -1.44
N GLY A 53 -22.29 -1.21 -0.99
CA GLY A 53 -23.65 -1.48 -1.47
C GLY A 53 -24.15 -2.89 -1.13
N ILE A 54 -23.48 -3.60 -0.22
CA ILE A 54 -23.83 -4.99 0.13
C ILE A 54 -25.08 -4.96 1.03
N SER A 55 -26.23 -5.07 0.39
CA SER A 55 -27.47 -5.51 1.02
C SER A 55 -27.49 -7.04 1.11
N SER A 56 -28.18 -7.59 2.10
CA SER A 56 -28.05 -8.99 2.55
C SER A 56 -28.20 -10.05 1.45
N THR A 57 -27.10 -10.36 0.79
CA THR A 57 -26.88 -11.55 -0.04
C THR A 57 -25.42 -12.03 0.14
N ARG A 58 -25.20 -13.34 0.01
CA ARG A 58 -24.27 -14.14 0.84
C ARG A 58 -22.84 -14.33 0.27
N ALA A 59 -21.83 -13.83 1.00
CA ALA A 59 -20.44 -14.27 1.35
C ALA A 59 -19.41 -14.93 0.38
N GLY A 60 -18.12 -14.55 0.57
CA GLY A 60 -16.88 -15.30 0.25
C GLY A 60 -15.61 -14.68 0.91
N THR A 61 -14.54 -15.45 1.21
CA THR A 61 -13.30 -15.00 1.93
C THR A 61 -11.97 -15.44 1.27
N LYS A 62 -10.90 -14.63 1.39
CA LYS A 62 -9.47 -14.90 1.05
C LYS A 62 -8.49 -14.21 2.03
N LYS A 63 -7.19 -14.58 2.05
CA LYS A 63 -6.16 -14.27 3.10
C LYS A 63 -4.81 -13.79 2.50
N LEU A 64 -4.02 -12.96 3.21
CA LEU A 64 -2.75 -12.33 2.74
C LEU A 64 -1.56 -12.14 3.74
N THR A 65 -0.36 -11.72 3.27
CA THR A 65 0.95 -11.48 3.98
C THR A 65 1.83 -10.35 3.33
N THR A 66 2.84 -9.74 4.03
CA THR A 66 3.46 -8.38 3.78
C THR A 66 5.01 -8.23 4.00
N VAL A 67 5.74 -7.29 3.31
CA VAL A 67 7.09 -6.69 3.64
C VAL A 67 7.31 -5.24 3.03
N GLN A 68 8.31 -4.41 3.45
CA GLN A 68 8.40 -2.90 3.40
C GLN A 68 9.68 -2.13 2.88
N SER A 69 9.50 -0.83 2.53
CA SER A 69 10.28 0.47 2.64
C SER A 69 11.35 0.95 1.60
N ASN A 70 11.48 2.30 1.38
CA ASN A 70 11.95 3.04 0.17
C ASN A 70 13.23 3.90 0.30
N ASP A 71 14.37 3.34 -0.10
CA ASP A 71 15.53 4.02 -0.74
C ASP A 71 16.55 2.99 -1.27
N TRP A 72 16.07 1.77 -1.55
CA TRP A 72 16.87 0.58 -1.85
C TRP A 72 17.27 0.43 -3.32
N GLN A 73 16.65 1.21 -4.20
CA GLN A 73 16.74 1.05 -5.65
C GLN A 73 17.72 2.02 -6.29
N VAL A 74 18.76 1.48 -6.92
CA VAL A 74 19.68 2.26 -7.75
C VAL A 74 19.49 1.88 -9.21
N GLU A 75 19.30 2.87 -10.09
CA GLU A 75 19.29 2.63 -11.55
C GLU A 75 20.58 1.93 -11.93
N THR A 76 20.47 0.76 -12.55
CA THR A 76 21.64 -0.04 -12.91
C THR A 76 21.39 -0.82 -14.18
N GLU A 77 22.47 -1.08 -14.91
CA GLU A 77 22.48 -2.03 -16.01
C GLU A 77 23.24 -3.30 -15.63
N ILE A 78 23.79 -3.38 -14.41
CA ILE A 78 24.57 -4.50 -13.91
C ILE A 78 23.65 -5.61 -13.42
N PHE A 79 23.98 -6.85 -13.77
CA PHE A 79 23.34 -8.04 -13.22
C PHE A 79 24.07 -8.49 -11.94
N TYR A 80 23.31 -8.87 -10.92
CA TYR A 80 23.70 -9.22 -9.56
C TYR A 80 23.13 -10.59 -9.19
N ASP A 81 23.88 -11.35 -8.38
CA ASP A 81 23.47 -12.65 -7.84
C ASP A 81 22.57 -12.53 -6.58
N ASP A 82 22.12 -13.67 -6.05
CA ASP A 82 21.29 -13.75 -4.84
C ASP A 82 22.03 -13.23 -3.58
N GLU A 83 23.35 -13.05 -3.64
CA GLU A 83 24.16 -12.43 -2.60
C GLU A 83 24.30 -10.92 -2.78
N GLY A 84 23.92 -10.39 -3.94
CA GLY A 84 24.03 -8.98 -4.33
C GLY A 84 25.39 -8.59 -4.90
N ASN A 85 26.20 -9.56 -5.36
CA ASN A 85 27.45 -9.31 -6.05
C ASN A 85 27.21 -9.21 -7.56
N PRO A 86 27.92 -8.32 -8.28
CA PRO A 86 27.86 -8.30 -9.74
C PRO A 86 28.26 -9.66 -10.34
N ILE A 87 27.40 -10.20 -11.20
CA ILE A 87 27.69 -11.40 -11.99
C ILE A 87 28.69 -11.01 -13.07
N PRO A 88 29.80 -11.76 -13.27
CA PRO A 88 30.76 -11.46 -14.33
C PRO A 88 30.18 -11.75 -15.72
N ASP A 89 30.58 -10.94 -16.70
CA ASP A 89 30.23 -11.16 -18.11
C ASP A 89 30.84 -12.47 -18.63
N LYS A 90 30.07 -13.19 -19.47
CA LYS A 90 30.45 -14.51 -19.97
C LYS A 90 31.59 -14.46 -20.99
N GLU A 91 31.70 -13.37 -21.74
CA GLU A 91 32.73 -13.15 -22.75
C GLU A 91 33.97 -12.45 -22.16
N ASP A 92 33.80 -11.64 -21.11
CA ASP A 92 34.87 -10.94 -20.40
C ASP A 92 34.66 -10.94 -18.88
N ASN A 93 35.26 -11.91 -18.19
CA ASN A 93 35.11 -12.07 -16.74
C ASN A 93 35.68 -10.93 -15.87
N THR A 94 36.31 -9.92 -16.49
CA THR A 94 36.78 -8.71 -15.79
C THR A 94 35.72 -7.62 -15.71
N LYS A 95 34.59 -7.79 -16.41
CA LYS A 95 33.47 -6.85 -16.43
C LYS A 95 32.22 -7.48 -15.82
N PRO A 96 31.33 -6.67 -15.22
CA PRO A 96 30.01 -7.14 -14.85
C PRO A 96 29.16 -7.42 -16.10
N ALA A 97 28.31 -8.44 -16.01
CA ALA A 97 27.27 -8.74 -16.97
C ALA A 97 26.26 -7.59 -17.04
N SER A 98 25.78 -7.28 -18.24
CA SER A 98 24.72 -6.29 -18.44
C SER A 98 23.35 -6.96 -18.56
N LEU A 99 22.35 -6.45 -17.84
CA LEU A 99 20.94 -6.83 -17.98
C LEU A 99 20.45 -6.81 -19.43
N ARG A 100 21.05 -5.95 -20.28
CA ARG A 100 20.66 -5.76 -21.68
C ARG A 100 21.30 -6.74 -22.65
N THR A 101 22.35 -7.44 -22.24
CA THR A 101 23.11 -8.36 -23.09
C THR A 101 23.26 -9.75 -22.49
N TYR A 102 22.86 -9.94 -21.23
CA TYR A 102 22.97 -11.20 -20.52
C TYR A 102 21.94 -12.20 -21.06
N PRO A 103 22.35 -13.34 -21.64
CA PRO A 103 21.40 -14.26 -22.26
C PRO A 103 20.40 -14.79 -21.22
N PRO A 104 19.09 -14.82 -21.51
CA PRO A 104 18.09 -15.35 -20.59
C PRO A 104 18.45 -16.81 -20.27
N SER A 105 18.42 -17.16 -18.99
CA SER A 105 18.82 -18.48 -18.52
C SER A 105 17.56 -19.22 -18.09
N THR A 106 17.27 -20.35 -18.73
CA THR A 106 16.00 -21.11 -18.72
C THR A 106 15.45 -21.60 -17.36
N GLY A 107 15.57 -20.84 -16.27
CA GLY A 107 15.43 -21.34 -14.90
C GLY A 107 14.75 -20.42 -13.89
N ASN A 108 14.55 -19.12 -14.18
CA ASN A 108 13.82 -18.23 -13.29
C ASN A 108 12.85 -17.35 -14.09
N SER A 109 11.57 -17.70 -14.09
CA SER A 109 10.56 -17.11 -14.98
C SER A 109 10.38 -15.60 -14.81
N VAL A 110 10.54 -15.06 -13.60
CA VAL A 110 10.39 -13.61 -13.36
C VAL A 110 11.60 -12.87 -13.92
N THR A 111 12.81 -13.36 -13.63
CA THR A 111 14.04 -12.79 -14.20
C THR A 111 14.10 -12.95 -15.72
N ASP A 112 13.63 -14.07 -16.26
CA ASP A 112 13.59 -14.31 -17.71
C ASP A 112 12.60 -13.37 -18.41
N GLU A 113 11.39 -13.16 -17.87
CA GLU A 113 10.41 -12.19 -18.41
C GLU A 113 10.94 -10.75 -18.33
N MET A 114 11.59 -10.38 -17.22
CA MET A 114 12.23 -9.07 -17.05
C MET A 114 13.40 -8.85 -18.02
N LEU A 115 14.22 -9.87 -18.25
CA LEU A 115 15.33 -9.82 -19.21
C LEU A 115 14.80 -9.76 -20.64
N GLU A 116 13.80 -10.57 -20.99
CA GLU A 116 13.12 -10.54 -22.30
C GLU A 116 12.60 -9.13 -22.60
N ASP A 117 11.98 -8.46 -21.63
CA ASP A 117 11.46 -7.11 -21.73
C ASP A 117 12.54 -6.05 -22.03
N MET A 118 13.70 -6.15 -21.39
CA MET A 118 14.83 -5.22 -21.61
C MET A 118 15.62 -5.53 -22.89
N GLN A 119 15.50 -6.76 -23.39
CA GLN A 119 16.24 -7.30 -24.55
C GLN A 119 15.40 -7.36 -25.82
N GLU A 120 14.12 -6.96 -25.77
CA GLU A 120 13.23 -6.96 -26.93
C GLU A 120 13.80 -6.09 -28.06
N GLY A 121 14.30 -6.73 -29.13
CA GLY A 121 14.86 -6.10 -30.33
C GLY A 121 16.33 -6.44 -30.63
N THR A 122 16.89 -5.87 -31.69
CA THR A 122 18.33 -6.01 -32.07
C THR A 122 19.23 -4.93 -31.45
N SER A 123 18.68 -4.09 -30.57
CA SER A 123 19.36 -2.99 -29.90
C SER A 123 18.74 -2.84 -28.50
N PRO A 124 19.51 -2.51 -27.46
CA PRO A 124 19.01 -2.37 -26.10
C PRO A 124 17.72 -1.52 -26.05
N ASN A 125 16.67 -2.06 -25.43
CA ASN A 125 15.39 -1.37 -25.32
C ASN A 125 15.49 -0.24 -24.29
N TRP A 126 15.76 0.98 -24.76
CA TRP A 126 15.82 2.19 -23.93
C TRP A 126 14.44 2.69 -23.50
N ALA A 127 13.36 2.00 -23.89
CA ALA A 127 12.03 2.26 -23.35
C ALA A 127 11.84 1.65 -21.95
N LYS A 128 12.79 0.86 -21.42
CA LYS A 128 12.74 0.28 -20.07
C LYS A 128 14.06 0.48 -19.30
N PHE A 129 13.95 0.73 -17.99
CA PHE A 129 15.05 0.98 -17.06
C PHE A 129 14.94 0.06 -15.85
N ALA A 130 16.05 -0.53 -15.44
CA ALA A 130 16.13 -1.42 -14.29
C ALA A 130 16.67 -0.69 -13.06
N TYR A 131 16.11 -1.05 -11.92
CA TYR A 131 16.42 -0.48 -10.62
C TYR A 131 16.64 -1.63 -9.62
N TYR A 132 17.85 -1.76 -9.07
CA TYR A 132 18.22 -2.90 -8.23
C TYR A 132 18.14 -2.60 -6.73
N SER A 133 17.57 -3.53 -5.96
CA SER A 133 17.65 -3.61 -4.50
C SER A 133 18.89 -4.30 -4.00
N SER A 134 19.74 -3.60 -3.26
CA SER A 134 20.67 -4.33 -2.39
C SER A 134 19.96 -5.08 -1.26
N ASP A 135 18.81 -4.58 -0.80
CA ASP A 135 18.14 -5.09 0.39
C ASP A 135 17.27 -6.31 0.11
N LEU A 136 16.50 -6.26 -0.99
CA LEU A 136 15.64 -7.35 -1.43
C LEU A 136 16.37 -8.34 -2.32
N LYS A 137 17.51 -7.91 -2.92
CA LYS A 137 18.27 -8.64 -3.94
C LYS A 137 17.42 -8.95 -5.16
N ASP A 138 16.81 -7.89 -5.69
CA ASP A 138 15.79 -7.98 -6.75
C ASP A 138 15.72 -6.69 -7.58
N TYR A 139 15.09 -6.71 -8.75
CA TYR A 139 14.97 -5.56 -9.65
C TYR A 139 13.53 -5.12 -9.86
N VAL A 140 13.32 -3.81 -10.03
CA VAL A 140 12.13 -3.26 -10.66
C VAL A 140 12.48 -2.80 -12.06
N ILE A 141 11.61 -3.10 -13.03
CA ILE A 141 11.71 -2.57 -14.39
C ILE A 141 10.62 -1.52 -14.59
N GLU A 142 11.01 -0.32 -15.00
CA GLU A 142 10.10 0.77 -15.31
C GLU A 142 10.19 1.22 -16.75
N GLU A 143 9.04 1.62 -17.31
CA GLU A 143 9.01 2.22 -18.63
C GLU A 143 9.55 3.65 -18.62
N ALA A 144 10.23 4.03 -19.70
CA ALA A 144 10.80 5.36 -19.91
C ALA A 144 9.74 6.46 -19.89
N ALA A 145 8.52 6.15 -20.34
CA ALA A 145 7.39 7.09 -20.31
C ALA A 145 6.91 7.36 -18.89
N ASN A 146 7.11 6.41 -17.97
CA ASN A 146 6.77 6.57 -16.56
C ASN A 146 7.90 7.30 -15.81
N ARG A 147 9.14 7.28 -16.31
CA ARG A 147 10.29 7.97 -15.70
C ARG A 147 10.08 9.50 -15.62
N TYR A 148 9.99 10.08 -14.41
CA TYR A 148 10.16 11.53 -14.26
C TYR A 148 11.64 11.91 -14.46
N PRO A 149 11.97 13.14 -14.90
CA PRO A 149 13.34 13.62 -14.95
C PRO A 149 13.98 13.56 -13.56
N GLY A 150 14.75 12.50 -13.32
CA GLY A 150 15.41 12.23 -12.05
C GLY A 150 15.04 10.91 -11.40
N ASN A 151 13.79 10.41 -11.49
CA ASN A 151 13.28 9.29 -10.67
C ASN A 151 11.91 8.74 -11.19
N PRO A 152 11.56 7.43 -11.20
CA PRO A 152 10.21 6.95 -11.56
C PRO A 152 9.09 7.38 -10.59
N PRO A 153 7.80 7.22 -10.99
CA PRO A 153 6.62 7.50 -10.16
C PRO A 153 6.49 6.48 -9.03
N SER A 154 7.15 5.34 -9.12
CA SER A 154 7.23 4.30 -8.09
C SER A 154 8.10 4.68 -6.89
N TRP A 155 8.52 5.96 -6.79
CA TRP A 155 9.29 6.46 -5.66
C TRP A 155 8.57 7.55 -4.88
N CYS A 156 8.86 7.59 -3.58
CA CYS A 156 8.45 8.61 -2.62
C CYS A 156 9.13 9.96 -2.91
N ASN A 157 8.89 10.52 -4.10
CA ASN A 157 9.49 11.77 -4.55
C ASN A 157 8.98 13.00 -3.77
N GLY A 158 7.94 12.80 -2.94
CA GLY A 158 7.39 13.73 -1.96
C GLY A 158 6.96 15.07 -2.53
N ALA A 159 6.74 16.04 -1.65
CA ALA A 159 6.40 17.43 -2.00
C ALA A 159 7.44 18.16 -2.89
N SER A 160 8.63 17.57 -3.10
CA SER A 160 9.66 18.08 -4.03
C SER A 160 9.42 17.71 -5.49
N ALA A 161 8.47 16.82 -5.80
CA ALA A 161 8.07 16.52 -7.16
C ALA A 161 7.40 17.74 -7.84
N THR A 162 7.34 17.76 -9.17
CA THR A 162 6.64 18.79 -9.95
C THR A 162 5.65 18.12 -10.91
N PRO A 163 4.33 18.24 -10.68
CA PRO A 163 3.69 18.94 -9.56
C PRO A 163 3.98 18.27 -8.20
N PRO A 164 3.91 19.01 -7.08
CA PRO A 164 4.01 18.42 -5.76
C PRO A 164 2.91 17.37 -5.57
N GLU A 165 3.32 16.15 -5.23
CA GLU A 165 2.40 15.05 -4.92
C GLU A 165 2.68 14.62 -3.49
N ASN A 166 1.64 14.64 -2.65
CA ASN A 166 1.72 13.98 -1.35
C ASN A 166 1.55 12.49 -1.61
N ARG A 167 2.59 11.70 -1.34
CA ARG A 167 2.53 10.24 -1.46
C ARG A 167 2.84 9.65 -0.11
N PHE A 168 1.90 8.89 0.45
CA PHE A 168 2.08 8.29 1.77
C PHE A 168 2.71 6.91 1.67
N ALA A 169 2.30 6.11 0.69
CA ALA A 169 2.96 4.86 0.39
C ALA A 169 2.73 4.44 -1.07
N LEU A 170 3.24 3.26 -1.43
CA LEU A 170 3.03 2.63 -2.74
C LEU A 170 3.24 1.12 -2.64
N THR A 171 2.51 0.32 -3.39
CA THR A 171 2.71 -1.14 -3.43
C THR A 171 3.32 -1.55 -4.76
N GLU A 172 4.41 -2.30 -4.72
CA GLU A 172 5.05 -2.88 -5.91
C GLU A 172 4.91 -4.40 -5.89
N SER A 173 4.31 -4.95 -6.95
CA SER A 173 4.08 -6.39 -7.12
C SER A 173 4.74 -6.96 -8.39
N ARG A 174 5.52 -6.16 -9.12
CA ARG A 174 6.32 -6.59 -10.29
C ARG A 174 7.70 -7.14 -9.90
N LEU A 175 7.97 -7.20 -8.61
CA LEU A 175 9.15 -7.81 -8.02
C LEU A 175 8.92 -9.31 -7.79
N THR A 176 9.99 -10.07 -7.57
CA THR A 176 9.90 -11.45 -7.04
C THR A 176 9.25 -11.50 -5.66
N ARG A 177 9.20 -10.37 -4.95
CA ARG A 177 8.53 -10.19 -3.67
C ARG A 177 7.67 -8.94 -3.72
N ASP A 178 6.43 -9.03 -3.28
CA ASP A 178 5.58 -7.85 -3.11
C ASP A 178 6.12 -6.95 -1.99
N VAL A 179 6.16 -5.64 -2.22
CA VAL A 179 6.75 -4.65 -1.30
C VAL A 179 5.81 -3.48 -1.06
N VAL A 180 5.72 -3.04 0.20
CA VAL A 180 5.02 -1.81 0.61
C VAL A 180 5.98 -0.67 0.92
N THR A 181 5.72 0.39 0.18
CA THR A 181 6.35 1.66 -0.08
C THR A 181 6.29 2.83 0.90
N LEU A 182 6.49 2.73 2.22
CA LEU A 182 6.21 3.90 3.08
C LEU A 182 7.07 5.13 2.77
N CYS A 183 6.41 6.26 2.53
CA CYS A 183 7.01 7.55 2.18
C CYS A 183 7.11 8.49 3.38
N LEU A 184 8.02 9.48 3.27
CA LEU A 184 8.20 10.48 4.32
C LEU A 184 6.92 11.27 4.63
N ASP A 185 6.09 11.53 3.63
CA ASP A 185 4.84 12.28 3.83
C ASP A 185 3.84 11.52 4.72
N ALA A 186 3.90 10.19 4.80
CA ALA A 186 3.05 9.41 5.70
C ALA A 186 3.32 9.73 7.18
N PHE A 187 4.56 10.11 7.50
CA PHE A 187 4.97 10.50 8.85
C PHE A 187 4.84 12.01 9.10
N ALA A 188 4.58 12.79 8.05
CA ALA A 188 4.50 14.25 8.11
C ALA A 188 3.10 14.75 8.50
N ALA A 189 2.98 16.00 8.91
CA ALA A 189 1.70 16.59 9.32
C ALA A 189 0.65 16.73 8.19
N VAL A 190 1.03 16.41 6.96
CA VAL A 190 0.13 16.41 5.80
C VAL A 190 -0.72 15.13 5.68
N SER A 191 -0.35 14.06 6.40
CA SER A 191 -1.14 12.84 6.52
C SER A 191 -2.21 12.95 7.60
N GLU A 192 -2.82 11.82 7.96
CA GLU A 192 -3.87 11.74 8.98
C GLU A 192 -3.44 12.34 10.33
N PRO A 193 -4.40 12.87 11.12
CA PRO A 193 -4.10 13.67 12.31
C PRO A 193 -3.51 12.89 13.49
N TYR A 194 -3.63 11.55 13.50
CA TYR A 194 -3.22 10.70 14.61
C TYR A 194 -2.28 9.61 14.16
N GLU A 195 -1.24 9.33 14.93
CA GLU A 195 -0.26 8.30 14.56
C GLU A 195 -0.84 6.87 14.61
N THR A 196 -1.71 6.59 15.58
CA THR A 196 -2.24 5.23 15.85
C THR A 196 -3.72 5.24 16.16
N ILE A 197 -4.38 4.09 16.07
CA ILE A 197 -5.77 3.88 16.48
C ILE A 197 -5.99 4.31 17.93
N ALA A 198 -5.07 3.96 18.82
CA ALA A 198 -5.18 4.35 20.23
C ALA A 198 -5.22 5.87 20.40
N ALA A 199 -4.37 6.61 19.65
CA ALA A 199 -4.37 8.07 19.67
C ALA A 199 -5.66 8.65 19.05
N ALA A 200 -6.11 8.10 17.92
CA ALA A 200 -7.36 8.47 17.27
C ALA A 200 -8.59 8.28 18.18
N MET A 201 -8.68 7.14 18.86
CA MET A 201 -9.74 6.81 19.83
C MET A 201 -9.70 7.72 21.07
N ALA A 202 -8.52 8.20 21.46
CA ALA A 202 -8.36 9.12 22.58
C ALA A 202 -8.72 10.58 22.22
N SER A 203 -8.76 10.90 20.93
CA SER A 203 -8.96 12.27 20.44
C SER A 203 -10.32 12.87 20.78
N THR A 204 -10.43 14.19 20.60
CA THR A 204 -11.73 14.89 20.67
C THR A 204 -12.60 14.55 19.47
N SER A 205 -12.01 14.32 18.30
CA SER A 205 -12.79 14.10 17.07
C SER A 205 -13.52 12.77 17.06
N SER A 206 -12.96 11.72 17.65
CA SER A 206 -13.69 10.45 17.85
C SER A 206 -14.83 10.54 18.89
N LYS A 207 -14.98 11.67 19.58
CA LYS A 207 -15.92 11.89 20.70
C LYS A 207 -16.93 13.00 20.46
N THR A 208 -16.90 13.62 19.28
CA THR A 208 -17.72 14.78 18.96
C THR A 208 -18.75 14.42 17.88
N PRO A 209 -20.06 14.55 18.15
CA PRO A 209 -21.08 14.33 17.12
C PRO A 209 -20.88 15.30 15.94
N GLY A 210 -20.99 14.79 14.72
CA GLY A 210 -20.82 15.55 13.48
C GLY A 210 -19.39 15.65 12.97
N ASP A 211 -18.37 15.26 13.74
CA ASP A 211 -16.98 15.22 13.25
C ASP A 211 -16.83 14.16 12.16
N SER A 212 -15.93 14.43 11.21
CA SER A 212 -15.73 13.55 10.06
C SER A 212 -14.87 12.34 10.42
N LEU A 213 -15.11 11.23 9.71
CA LEU A 213 -14.30 10.02 9.86
C LEU A 213 -12.82 10.30 9.53
N ASN A 214 -12.56 11.23 8.60
CA ASN A 214 -11.22 11.66 8.23
C ASN A 214 -10.51 12.37 9.39
N ASP A 215 -11.21 13.26 10.10
CA ASP A 215 -10.65 13.98 11.25
C ASP A 215 -10.39 13.06 12.45
N ALA A 216 -11.03 11.90 12.48
CA ALA A 216 -10.80 10.86 13.46
C ALA A 216 -9.81 9.78 12.99
N SER A 217 -9.24 9.86 11.78
CA SER A 217 -8.46 8.75 11.21
C SER A 217 -7.02 8.69 11.73
N PRO A 218 -6.46 7.47 11.94
CA PRO A 218 -5.04 7.30 12.21
C PRO A 218 -4.22 7.09 10.91
N ARG A 219 -2.93 7.43 10.94
CA ARG A 219 -1.97 7.24 9.84
C ARG A 219 -1.71 5.78 9.53
N SER A 220 -1.88 4.90 10.53
CA SER A 220 -1.80 3.45 10.35
C SER A 220 -2.77 2.90 9.31
N LEU A 221 -3.82 3.64 8.94
CA LEU A 221 -4.68 3.32 7.81
C LEU A 221 -3.93 3.27 6.48
N THR A 222 -2.86 4.05 6.29
CA THR A 222 -2.01 4.00 5.10
C THR A 222 -1.41 2.61 4.90
N LEU A 223 -0.88 1.97 5.95
CA LEU A 223 -0.32 0.63 5.80
C LEU A 223 -1.41 -0.40 5.46
N PHE A 224 -2.60 -0.25 6.05
CA PHE A 224 -3.72 -1.12 5.74
C PHE A 224 -4.18 -0.97 4.28
N HIS A 225 -4.21 0.26 3.75
CA HIS A 225 -4.50 0.53 2.34
C HIS A 225 -3.55 -0.25 1.43
N GLU A 226 -2.24 -0.08 1.62
CA GLU A 226 -1.22 -0.73 0.78
C GLU A 226 -1.28 -2.26 0.85
N LEU A 227 -1.59 -2.77 2.04
CA LEU A 227 -1.81 -4.20 2.24
C LEU A 227 -2.93 -4.77 1.39
N ILE A 228 -3.96 -3.98 1.07
CA ILE A 228 -5.04 -4.40 0.18
C ILE A 228 -4.54 -4.51 -1.26
N HIS A 229 -3.69 -3.59 -1.74
CA HIS A 229 -3.10 -3.71 -3.07
C HIS A 229 -2.30 -5.02 -3.24
N MET A 230 -1.56 -5.41 -2.21
CA MET A 230 -0.84 -6.70 -2.22
C MET A 230 -1.80 -7.89 -2.40
N THR A 231 -3.09 -7.76 -2.00
CA THR A 231 -4.01 -8.90 -2.03
C THR A 231 -4.44 -9.32 -3.42
N THR A 232 -4.48 -8.36 -4.32
CA THR A 232 -5.22 -8.46 -5.57
C THR A 232 -4.48 -7.82 -6.73
N THR A 233 -3.29 -7.26 -6.50
CA THR A 233 -2.45 -6.41 -7.37
C THR A 233 -2.99 -4.99 -7.53
N PRO A 234 -2.13 -3.96 -7.62
CA PRO A 234 -2.55 -2.55 -7.79
C PRO A 234 -3.49 -2.32 -8.98
N ASP A 235 -3.25 -3.01 -10.11
CA ASP A 235 -4.09 -2.88 -11.31
C ASP A 235 -5.55 -3.30 -11.10
N LYS A 236 -5.81 -4.17 -10.11
CA LYS A 236 -7.18 -4.59 -9.75
C LYS A 236 -7.73 -3.83 -8.55
N THR A 237 -6.90 -2.96 -7.97
CA THR A 237 -7.28 -2.16 -6.82
C THR A 237 -6.91 -0.68 -7.00
N PRO A 238 -7.42 0.03 -8.01
CA PRO A 238 -7.06 1.43 -8.24
C PRO A 238 -7.54 2.36 -7.10
N ASP A 239 -6.74 3.39 -6.82
CA ASP A 239 -7.04 4.46 -5.85
C ASP A 239 -8.04 5.47 -6.42
N THR A 240 -9.27 5.00 -6.64
CA THR A 240 -10.35 5.80 -7.22
C THR A 240 -10.97 6.79 -6.24
N ALA A 241 -10.82 6.55 -4.95
CA ALA A 241 -11.29 7.41 -3.87
C ALA A 241 -10.35 7.27 -2.66
N THR A 242 -9.91 8.40 -2.11
CA THR A 242 -8.87 8.45 -1.05
C THR A 242 -9.39 9.03 0.27
N LYS A 243 -10.64 9.48 0.28
CA LYS A 243 -11.31 10.02 1.47
C LYS A 243 -12.59 9.25 1.80
N PRO A 244 -13.03 9.25 3.07
CA PRO A 244 -14.26 8.56 3.47
C PRO A 244 -15.47 8.93 2.62
N THR A 245 -15.68 10.22 2.37
CA THR A 245 -16.81 10.72 1.57
C THR A 245 -16.71 10.28 0.11
N GLU A 246 -15.50 10.30 -0.47
CA GLU A 246 -15.25 9.83 -1.83
C GLU A 246 -15.55 8.32 -1.94
N CYS A 247 -15.14 7.53 -0.95
CA CYS A 247 -15.40 6.08 -0.90
C CYS A 247 -16.90 5.77 -0.81
N LEU A 248 -17.64 6.56 -0.02
CA LEU A 248 -19.10 6.47 0.06
C LEU A 248 -19.75 6.85 -1.28
N ASP A 249 -19.25 7.90 -1.94
CA ASP A 249 -19.74 8.35 -3.24
C ASP A 249 -19.54 7.30 -4.34
N LEU A 250 -18.50 6.46 -4.27
CA LEU A 250 -18.35 5.31 -5.18
C LEU A 250 -19.59 4.41 -5.14
N THR A 251 -20.04 4.05 -3.93
CA THR A 251 -21.22 3.19 -3.75
C THR A 251 -22.50 3.89 -4.19
N VAL A 252 -22.69 5.16 -3.79
CA VAL A 252 -23.89 5.94 -4.15
C VAL A 252 -24.05 6.09 -5.67
N ASN A 253 -22.93 6.25 -6.39
CA ASN A 253 -22.92 6.41 -7.83
C ASN A 253 -22.88 5.07 -8.60
N GLY A 254 -22.88 3.93 -7.91
CA GLY A 254 -22.84 2.60 -8.52
C GLY A 254 -21.48 2.23 -9.14
N ALA A 255 -20.41 2.88 -8.73
CA ALA A 255 -19.04 2.46 -9.05
C ALA A 255 -18.64 1.22 -8.24
N ASP A 256 -17.66 0.47 -8.73
CA ASP A 256 -17.19 -0.74 -8.05
C ASP A 256 -16.24 -0.40 -6.89
N ALA A 257 -16.82 -0.11 -5.72
CA ALA A 257 -16.07 0.16 -4.50
C ALA A 257 -15.26 -1.06 -4.00
N THR A 258 -15.50 -2.28 -4.50
CA THR A 258 -14.73 -3.48 -4.14
C THR A 258 -13.34 -3.51 -4.75
N GLN A 259 -13.06 -2.60 -5.68
CA GLN A 259 -11.74 -2.39 -6.24
C GLN A 259 -11.00 -1.21 -5.59
N ASN A 260 -11.58 -0.51 -4.60
CA ASN A 260 -10.92 0.64 -3.99
C ASN A 260 -10.37 0.24 -2.60
N PRO A 261 -9.02 0.24 -2.38
CA PRO A 261 -8.42 -0.10 -1.09
C PRO A 261 -9.01 0.69 0.09
N ASP A 262 -9.15 2.00 -0.07
CA ASP A 262 -9.66 2.88 0.99
C ASP A 262 -11.10 2.58 1.39
N SER A 263 -11.91 1.98 0.49
CA SER A 263 -13.25 1.54 0.86
C SER A 263 -13.21 0.41 1.90
N TYR A 264 -12.22 -0.49 1.84
CA TYR A 264 -12.01 -1.52 2.86
C TYR A 264 -11.51 -0.92 4.17
N VAL A 265 -10.55 -0.02 4.07
CA VAL A 265 -9.90 0.63 5.21
C VAL A 265 -10.91 1.46 5.99
N PHE A 266 -11.66 2.34 5.33
CA PHE A 266 -12.66 3.19 6.00
C PHE A 266 -13.88 2.41 6.47
N MET A 267 -14.28 1.33 5.80
CA MET A 267 -15.32 0.42 6.32
C MET A 267 -14.88 -0.22 7.64
N ALA A 268 -13.65 -0.75 7.70
CA ALA A 268 -13.12 -1.35 8.92
C ALA A 268 -12.94 -0.32 10.04
N TRP A 269 -12.42 0.88 9.73
CA TRP A 269 -12.24 1.96 10.69
C TRP A 269 -13.57 2.47 11.26
N SER A 270 -14.54 2.76 10.39
CA SER A 270 -15.89 3.17 10.77
C SER A 270 -16.58 2.11 11.66
N TYR A 271 -16.46 0.83 11.29
CA TYR A 271 -16.99 -0.27 12.11
C TYR A 271 -16.30 -0.35 13.48
N TYR A 272 -14.97 -0.25 13.51
CA TYR A 272 -14.20 -0.28 14.76
C TYR A 272 -14.60 0.86 15.71
N LEU A 273 -14.67 2.09 15.20
CA LEU A 273 -15.15 3.27 15.95
C LEU A 273 -16.58 3.06 16.46
N THR A 274 -17.46 2.49 15.64
CA THR A 274 -18.85 2.22 16.04
C THR A 274 -18.94 1.25 17.22
N LYS A 275 -18.05 0.27 17.29
CA LYS A 275 -18.05 -0.74 18.38
C LYS A 275 -17.33 -0.29 19.63
N ASN A 276 -16.27 0.49 19.50
CA ASN A 276 -15.35 0.77 20.60
C ASN A 276 -15.38 2.24 21.05
N GLY A 277 -16.00 3.13 20.28
CA GLY A 277 -16.08 4.57 20.55
C GLY A 277 -16.77 4.88 21.88
N GLN A 278 -16.24 5.89 22.59
CA GLN A 278 -16.79 6.36 23.86
C GLN A 278 -16.85 7.90 23.86
N PRO A 279 -18.04 8.51 23.70
CA PRO A 279 -19.38 7.89 23.64
C PRO A 279 -19.61 7.07 22.35
N PRO A 280 -20.63 6.19 22.33
CA PRO A 280 -20.91 5.37 21.17
C PRO A 280 -21.59 6.19 20.06
N PHE A 281 -21.07 6.09 18.84
CA PHE A 281 -21.58 6.73 17.63
C PHE A 281 -21.66 5.74 16.47
N GLU A 282 -22.49 6.06 15.49
CA GLU A 282 -22.49 5.45 14.16
C GLU A 282 -21.62 6.27 13.21
N TRP A 283 -20.81 5.62 12.37
CA TRP A 283 -19.84 6.29 11.49
C TRP A 283 -19.99 5.97 9.99
N GLN A 284 -20.97 5.13 9.62
CA GLN A 284 -21.11 4.62 8.26
C GLN A 284 -21.43 5.69 7.20
N GLU A 285 -21.83 6.89 7.61
CA GLU A 285 -22.08 8.03 6.71
C GLU A 285 -20.87 8.97 6.60
N GLY A 286 -19.71 8.54 7.11
CA GLY A 286 -18.48 9.34 7.12
C GLY A 286 -18.46 10.43 8.19
N LEU A 287 -19.48 10.48 9.06
CA LEU A 287 -19.65 11.44 10.15
C LEU A 287 -20.06 10.72 11.43
N ALA A 288 -19.65 11.22 12.59
CA ALA A 288 -20.10 10.74 13.89
C ALA A 288 -21.58 11.04 14.13
N GLN A 289 -22.43 10.02 14.21
CA GLN A 289 -23.86 10.16 14.47
C GLN A 289 -24.24 9.56 15.82
N ASN A 290 -25.11 10.25 16.57
CA ASN A 290 -25.72 9.67 17.75
C ASN A 290 -26.47 8.39 17.39
N ILE A 291 -26.23 7.31 18.14
CA ILE A 291 -27.01 6.08 17.99
C ILE A 291 -28.46 6.41 18.31
N LYS A 292 -29.33 6.28 17.31
CA LYS A 292 -30.77 6.42 17.52
C LYS A 292 -31.23 5.25 18.39
N PRO A 293 -31.97 5.51 19.49
CA PRO A 293 -32.48 4.44 20.36
C PRO A 293 -33.43 3.50 19.64
#